data_AF-A0A961ABZ1-F1
#
_entry.id   AF-A0A961ABZ1-F1
#
_cell.length_a   1.000
_cell.length_b   1.000
_cell.length_c   1.000
_cell.angle_alpha   90.00
_cell.angle_beta   90.00
_cell.angle_gamma   90.00
#
_symmetry.space_group_name_H-M   'P 1'
#
loop_
_entity.id
_entity.type
_entity.pdbx_description
1 polymer ?
#
loop_
_entity_poly.entity_id
_entity_poly.type
_entity_poly.pdbx_seq_one_letter_code
_entity_poly.pdbx_strand_id
1 'polypeptide(L)'
;MDEEGRSQVIAQIEESRGHLHRIHRLLADLKGRNSPAESIEEDLFRVREGYHNFRLDSFSQPAPEINFQKNPVSHSLNLRFFSRTLQRTQLVGHFLVKGQEVPVHYSITGAIVLMRQNRSFKVWGSPALRYNVLLPFRYVEDRSVLDSIRNDSLIHLVDSEADRDEYTQMRISAVRKAHEITRQLRGGLFSQWKEKEGKDLSQVMVADGMIEDLPNSDLTDNFIATSRTVYVPWQNSELVESQLTIPAYRRGEVMKVTDTTESGPNNKYTWFTRMRMKSQSGPEFGLLRTTIIADSDQDALERANAFSSCLVAERLPVTYPADNWDKLIFPHKLCNDFLESMIPTQTTVKSYFARM
;
A
#
# COMPACT_ATOMS: atom_id res chain seq x y z
N MET A 1 10.99 -25.90 -10.21
CA MET A 1 11.82 -24.72 -9.89
C MET A 1 13.18 -25.03 -10.48
N ASP A 2 13.51 -24.34 -11.56
CA ASP A 2 14.76 -24.48 -12.30
C ASP A 2 15.96 -24.02 -11.45
N GLU A 3 17.18 -24.37 -11.88
CA GLU A 3 18.43 -23.96 -11.21
C GLU A 3 18.61 -22.42 -11.18
N GLU A 4 18.00 -21.73 -12.14
CA GLU A 4 18.00 -20.27 -12.26
C GLU A 4 17.17 -19.62 -11.14
N GLY A 5 15.97 -20.14 -10.88
CA GLY A 5 15.13 -19.70 -9.76
C GLY A 5 15.74 -20.02 -8.38
N ARG A 6 16.50 -21.11 -8.24
CA ARG A 6 17.23 -21.42 -6.99
C ARG A 6 18.40 -20.48 -6.74
N SER A 7 19.16 -20.13 -7.78
CA SER A 7 20.30 -19.20 -7.65
C SER A 7 19.86 -17.78 -7.31
N GLN A 8 18.72 -17.32 -7.87
CA GLN A 8 18.14 -16.02 -7.52
C GLN A 8 17.67 -15.97 -6.06
N VAL A 9 17.05 -17.03 -5.55
CA VAL A 9 16.59 -17.08 -4.14
C VAL A 9 17.77 -17.09 -3.15
N ILE A 10 18.87 -17.80 -3.46
CA ILE A 10 20.07 -17.80 -2.61
C ILE A 10 20.74 -16.42 -2.59
N ALA A 11 20.91 -15.79 -3.74
CA ALA A 11 21.46 -14.43 -3.83
C ALA A 11 20.62 -13.43 -3.02
N GLN A 12 19.29 -13.54 -3.07
CA GLN A 12 18.36 -12.67 -2.35
C GLN A 12 18.38 -12.88 -0.82
N ILE A 13 18.65 -14.10 -0.35
CA ILE A 13 18.86 -14.41 1.09
C ILE A 13 20.20 -13.85 1.58
N GLU A 14 21.27 -13.98 0.80
CA GLU A 14 22.59 -13.42 1.15
C GLU A 14 22.56 -11.88 1.16
N GLU A 15 21.90 -11.27 0.18
CA GLU A 15 21.66 -9.83 0.12
C GLU A 15 20.82 -9.36 1.33
N SER A 16 19.84 -10.17 1.75
CA SER A 16 19.03 -9.88 2.93
C SER A 16 19.82 -9.90 4.24
N ARG A 17 20.84 -10.75 4.38
CA ARG A 17 21.71 -10.71 5.57
C ARG A 17 22.69 -9.53 5.49
N GLY A 18 23.11 -9.16 4.28
CA GLY A 18 23.99 -8.03 4.01
C GLY A 18 23.43 -6.70 4.54
N HIS A 19 22.16 -6.41 4.29
CA HIS A 19 21.56 -5.16 4.79
C HIS A 19 21.47 -5.11 6.32
N LEU A 20 21.09 -6.21 7.00
CA LEU A 20 20.94 -6.21 8.46
C LEU A 20 22.28 -6.01 9.15
N HIS A 21 23.35 -6.62 8.60
CA HIS A 21 24.71 -6.44 9.10
C HIS A 21 25.22 -5.01 8.96
N ARG A 22 24.92 -4.34 7.84
CA ARG A 22 25.29 -2.93 7.63
C ARG A 22 24.60 -2.01 8.63
N ILE A 23 23.33 -2.26 8.92
CA ILE A 23 22.57 -1.50 9.93
C ILE A 23 23.14 -1.72 11.32
N HIS A 24 23.53 -2.96 11.66
CA HIS A 24 24.19 -3.24 12.93
C HIS A 24 25.53 -2.50 13.05
N ARG A 25 26.33 -2.45 11.99
CA ARG A 25 27.58 -1.67 11.96
C ARG A 25 27.31 -0.17 12.17
N LEU A 26 26.29 0.38 11.49
CA LEU A 26 25.87 1.77 11.71
C LEU A 26 25.54 2.04 13.18
N LEU A 27 24.75 1.16 13.82
CA LEU A 27 24.43 1.29 15.24
C LEU A 27 25.71 1.27 16.10
N ALA A 28 26.67 0.39 15.80
CA ALA A 28 27.95 0.36 16.50
C ALA A 28 28.75 1.66 16.32
N ASP A 29 28.82 2.19 15.09
CA ASP A 29 29.53 3.44 14.77
C ASP A 29 28.87 4.66 15.46
N LEU A 30 27.54 4.65 15.59
CA LEU A 30 26.78 5.64 16.36
C LEU A 30 26.85 5.41 17.89
N LYS A 31 27.58 4.39 18.36
CA LYS A 31 27.60 3.95 19.77
C LYS A 31 26.21 3.66 20.33
N GLY A 32 25.32 3.21 19.45
CA GLY A 32 23.95 2.84 19.75
C GLY A 32 23.83 1.45 20.37
N ARG A 33 22.60 1.11 20.73
CA ARG A 33 22.20 -0.20 21.27
C ARG A 33 21.08 -0.78 20.43
N ASN A 34 21.10 -2.10 20.28
CA ASN A 34 19.99 -2.81 19.67
C ASN A 34 18.79 -2.76 20.60
N SER A 35 17.62 -2.43 20.06
CA SER A 35 16.36 -2.39 20.79
C SER A 35 15.22 -2.71 19.82
N PRO A 36 15.15 -3.94 19.32
CA PRO A 36 14.14 -4.31 18.34
C PRO A 36 12.77 -4.30 19.02
N ALA A 37 11.92 -3.37 18.60
CA ALA A 37 10.53 -3.32 18.99
C ALA A 37 9.68 -3.20 17.73
N GLU A 38 8.45 -3.73 17.79
CA GLU A 38 7.46 -3.24 16.86
C GLU A 38 7.29 -1.75 17.08
N SER A 39 7.18 -1.03 15.99
CA SER A 39 6.65 0.31 16.05
C SER A 39 5.15 0.21 16.31
N ILE A 40 4.75 -0.16 17.53
CA ILE A 40 3.34 -0.37 17.94
C ILE A 40 2.47 0.88 17.66
N GLU A 41 3.09 2.06 17.61
CA GLU A 41 2.46 3.32 17.27
C GLU A 41 2.04 3.39 15.77
N GLU A 42 2.67 2.61 14.87
CA GLU A 42 2.46 2.64 13.41
C GLU A 42 1.11 2.11 12.93
N ASP A 43 0.57 1.04 13.53
CA ASP A 43 -0.74 0.51 13.14
C ASP A 43 -1.90 1.47 13.51
N LEU A 44 -1.70 2.30 14.54
CA LEU A 44 -2.64 3.34 14.95
C LEU A 44 -2.52 4.62 14.09
N PHE A 45 -1.31 4.98 13.65
CA PHE A 45 -1.08 6.15 12.78
C PHE A 45 -1.42 5.91 11.30
N ARG A 46 -1.40 4.64 10.84
CA ARG A 46 -1.90 4.24 9.50
C ARG A 46 -3.32 4.74 9.17
N VAL A 47 -4.12 5.05 10.19
CA VAL A 47 -5.53 5.43 10.04
C VAL A 47 -5.72 6.95 9.90
N ARG A 48 -4.72 7.80 10.20
CA ARG A 48 -4.95 9.26 10.30
C ARG A 48 -4.41 10.09 9.12
N GLU A 49 -3.31 9.69 8.48
CA GLU A 49 -2.71 10.55 7.44
C GLU A 49 -3.26 10.28 6.04
N GLY A 50 -3.57 11.36 5.31
CA GLY A 50 -4.24 11.34 4.00
C GLY A 50 -5.77 11.39 4.07
N TYR A 51 -6.35 11.12 5.24
CA TYR A 51 -7.80 11.04 5.45
C TYR A 51 -8.48 12.38 5.75
N HIS A 52 -7.71 13.45 5.95
CA HIS A 52 -8.23 14.76 6.38
C HIS A 52 -8.42 15.78 5.25
N ASN A 53 -7.97 15.48 4.03
CA ASN A 53 -7.86 16.50 2.96
C ASN A 53 -8.91 16.40 1.86
N PHE A 54 -9.77 15.37 1.90
CA PHE A 54 -10.84 15.20 0.93
C PHE A 54 -12.19 15.05 1.62
N ARG A 55 -13.22 15.55 0.96
CA ARG A 55 -14.61 15.35 1.32
C ARG A 55 -15.24 14.35 0.34
N LEU A 56 -16.23 13.60 0.81
CA LEU A 56 -17.08 12.81 -0.07
C LEU A 56 -18.41 13.53 -0.24
N ASP A 57 -18.80 13.75 -1.48
CA ASP A 57 -20.12 14.26 -1.81
C ASP A 57 -20.91 13.13 -2.45
N SER A 58 -22.06 12.78 -1.85
CA SER A 58 -22.97 11.82 -2.47
C SER A 58 -23.56 12.44 -3.73
N PHE A 59 -23.45 11.71 -4.83
CA PHE A 59 -24.18 11.99 -6.05
C PHE A 59 -25.45 11.13 -6.00
N SER A 60 -26.61 11.78 -5.87
CA SER A 60 -27.88 11.28 -5.33
C SER A 60 -28.62 10.16 -6.10
N GLN A 61 -27.90 9.29 -6.82
CA GLN A 61 -28.51 8.10 -7.43
C GLN A 61 -28.43 6.90 -6.47
N PRO A 62 -29.57 6.26 -6.16
CA PRO A 62 -29.59 5.09 -5.30
C PRO A 62 -28.75 3.97 -5.92
N ALA A 63 -28.06 3.22 -5.06
CA ALA A 63 -27.29 2.06 -5.50
C ALA A 63 -28.22 1.04 -6.19
N PRO A 64 -27.80 0.45 -7.32
CA PRO A 64 -28.64 -0.51 -8.02
C PRO A 64 -28.76 -1.81 -7.21
N GLU A 65 -29.94 -2.45 -7.26
CA GLU A 65 -30.18 -3.73 -6.57
C GLU A 65 -29.59 -4.96 -7.30
N ILE A 66 -28.48 -4.77 -8.00
CA ILE A 66 -27.81 -5.82 -8.77
C ILE A 66 -26.98 -6.68 -7.84
N ASN A 67 -27.24 -7.99 -7.83
CA ASN A 67 -26.34 -8.98 -7.24
C ASN A 67 -25.35 -9.46 -8.31
N PHE A 68 -24.11 -8.98 -8.25
CA PHE A 68 -23.09 -9.23 -9.26
C PHE A 68 -22.65 -10.68 -9.37
N GLN A 69 -22.85 -11.50 -8.33
CA GLN A 69 -22.57 -12.93 -8.42
C GLN A 69 -23.62 -13.66 -9.27
N LYS A 70 -24.90 -13.28 -9.16
CA LYS A 70 -26.00 -13.90 -9.90
C LYS A 70 -26.19 -13.30 -11.29
N ASN A 71 -26.03 -11.99 -11.40
CA ASN A 71 -26.24 -11.21 -12.60
C ASN A 71 -24.95 -10.43 -12.90
N PRO A 72 -23.90 -11.10 -13.42
CA PRO A 72 -22.67 -10.41 -13.78
C PRO A 72 -22.97 -9.41 -14.89
N VAL A 73 -22.43 -8.20 -14.74
CA VAL A 73 -22.55 -7.15 -15.75
C VAL A 73 -21.58 -7.49 -16.89
N SER A 74 -22.09 -7.60 -18.12
CA SER A 74 -21.26 -7.77 -19.30
C SER A 74 -20.44 -6.51 -19.56
N HIS A 75 -19.13 -6.64 -19.74
CA HIS A 75 -18.25 -5.52 -20.07
C HIS A 75 -17.06 -6.01 -20.90
N SER A 76 -16.46 -5.10 -21.67
CA SER A 76 -15.23 -5.35 -22.42
C SER A 76 -13.95 -5.18 -21.59
N LEU A 77 -14.08 -4.79 -20.30
CA LEU A 77 -12.94 -4.52 -19.44
C LEU A 77 -12.07 -5.76 -19.25
N ASN A 78 -10.78 -5.62 -19.54
CA ASN A 78 -9.78 -6.65 -19.29
C ASN A 78 -8.94 -6.23 -18.09
N LEU A 79 -9.29 -6.74 -16.91
CA LEU A 79 -8.45 -6.59 -15.70
C LEU A 79 -7.14 -7.36 -15.91
N ARG A 80 -6.15 -6.63 -16.43
CA ARG A 80 -4.92 -7.22 -16.94
C ARG A 80 -3.75 -7.02 -15.99
N PHE A 81 -3.67 -5.86 -15.34
CA PHE A 81 -2.56 -5.54 -14.44
C PHE A 81 -3.06 -5.40 -13.02
N PHE A 82 -2.25 -5.86 -12.07
CA PHE A 82 -2.56 -5.83 -10.65
C PHE A 82 -1.34 -5.39 -9.89
N SER A 83 -1.44 -4.32 -9.12
CA SER A 83 -0.31 -3.80 -8.36
C SER A 83 -0.55 -3.88 -6.86
N ARG A 84 0.54 -4.05 -6.12
CA ARG A 84 0.53 -4.00 -4.67
C ARG A 84 1.82 -3.39 -4.16
N THR A 85 1.71 -2.70 -3.04
CA THR A 85 2.85 -2.26 -2.24
C THR A 85 2.84 -2.92 -0.87
N LEU A 86 4.01 -3.18 -0.32
CA LEU A 86 4.20 -3.67 1.04
C LEU A 86 5.26 -2.81 1.72
N GLN A 87 4.95 -2.34 2.93
CA GLN A 87 5.89 -1.63 3.79
C GLN A 87 5.98 -2.32 5.15
N ARG A 88 7.21 -2.48 5.65
CA ARG A 88 7.51 -2.90 7.02
C ARG A 88 8.49 -1.91 7.62
N THR A 89 8.09 -1.20 8.66
CA THR A 89 8.99 -0.34 9.42
C THR A 89 9.11 -0.88 10.84
N GLN A 90 10.33 -0.91 11.37
CA GLN A 90 10.65 -1.46 12.68
C GLN A 90 11.70 -0.60 13.37
N LEU A 91 11.53 -0.35 14.66
CA LEU A 91 12.61 0.16 15.49
C LEU A 91 13.65 -0.96 15.64
N VAL A 92 14.91 -0.69 15.28
CA VAL A 92 16.00 -1.67 15.39
C VAL A 92 16.99 -1.33 16.50
N GLY A 93 17.07 -0.05 16.88
CA GLY A 93 17.93 0.40 17.96
C GLY A 93 17.80 1.90 18.22
N HIS A 94 18.64 2.39 19.11
CA HIS A 94 18.74 3.81 19.45
C HIS A 94 20.18 4.18 19.80
N PHE A 95 20.51 5.46 19.75
CA PHE A 95 21.77 5.99 20.27
C PHE A 95 21.51 7.20 21.18
N LEU A 96 22.49 7.55 22.01
CA LEU A 96 22.38 8.65 22.96
C LEU A 96 23.21 9.85 22.50
N VAL A 97 22.58 11.03 22.52
CA VAL A 97 23.24 12.30 22.21
C VAL A 97 22.90 13.29 23.32
N LYS A 98 23.88 13.65 24.14
CA LYS A 98 23.70 14.60 25.26
C LYS A 98 22.52 14.25 26.19
N GLY A 99 22.29 12.95 26.42
CA GLY A 99 21.19 12.45 27.25
C GLY A 99 19.85 12.26 26.52
N GLN A 100 19.74 12.68 25.26
CA GLN A 100 18.60 12.41 24.40
C GLN A 100 18.74 11.04 23.73
N GLU A 101 17.69 10.22 23.82
CA GLU A 101 17.58 8.97 23.06
C GLU A 101 17.08 9.26 21.65
N VAL A 102 17.77 8.70 20.65
CA VAL A 102 17.49 8.92 19.23
C VAL A 102 17.22 7.58 18.56
N PRO A 103 16.02 7.36 18.00
CA PRO A 103 15.66 6.07 17.43
C PRO A 103 16.24 5.88 16.03
N VAL A 104 16.57 4.63 15.71
CA VAL A 104 16.97 4.19 14.36
C VAL A 104 15.96 3.15 13.90
N HIS A 105 15.28 3.45 12.78
CA HIS A 105 14.32 2.54 12.18
C HIS A 105 14.88 1.90 10.93
N TYR A 106 14.49 0.65 10.73
CA TYR A 106 14.68 -0.07 9.48
C TYR A 106 13.34 -0.17 8.76
N SER A 107 13.30 0.26 7.50
CA SER A 107 12.11 0.18 6.67
C SER A 107 12.37 -0.56 5.37
N ILE A 108 11.54 -1.55 5.08
CA ILE A 108 11.53 -2.31 3.83
C ILE A 108 10.28 -1.91 3.06
N THR A 109 10.46 -1.43 1.84
CA THR A 109 9.37 -1.07 0.93
C THR A 109 9.51 -1.85 -0.36
N GLY A 110 8.47 -2.61 -0.71
CA GLY A 110 8.36 -3.34 -1.97
C GLY A 110 7.13 -2.88 -2.76
N ALA A 111 7.24 -2.84 -4.08
CA ALA A 111 6.10 -2.75 -4.99
C ALA A 111 6.27 -3.65 -6.19
N ILE A 112 5.15 -4.13 -6.71
CA ILE A 112 5.09 -5.01 -7.86
C ILE A 112 3.87 -4.70 -8.71
N VAL A 113 3.97 -4.99 -10.00
CA VAL A 113 2.85 -5.22 -10.90
C VAL A 113 2.90 -6.66 -11.39
N LEU A 114 1.79 -7.38 -11.26
CA LEU A 114 1.55 -8.63 -11.97
C LEU A 114 0.69 -8.37 -13.20
N MET A 115 1.11 -8.89 -14.35
CA MET A 115 0.34 -8.93 -15.56
C MET A 115 -0.29 -10.30 -15.74
N ARG A 116 -1.60 -10.32 -15.98
CA ARG A 116 -2.35 -11.49 -16.41
C ARG A 116 -2.12 -11.72 -17.91
N GLN A 117 -1.66 -12.91 -18.26
CA GLN A 117 -1.51 -13.37 -19.64
C GLN A 117 -1.89 -14.85 -19.71
N ASN A 118 -2.80 -15.20 -20.62
CA ASN A 118 -3.24 -16.59 -20.84
C ASN A 118 -3.63 -17.33 -19.53
N ARG A 119 -4.41 -16.65 -18.66
CA ARG A 119 -4.83 -17.15 -17.32
C ARG A 119 -3.70 -17.41 -16.32
N SER A 120 -2.47 -16.99 -16.63
CA SER A 120 -1.32 -16.99 -15.72
C SER A 120 -0.95 -15.58 -15.32
N PHE A 121 -0.24 -15.42 -14.20
CA PHE A 121 0.31 -14.14 -13.77
C PHE A 121 1.82 -14.14 -13.94
N LYS A 122 2.36 -13.07 -14.50
CA LYS A 122 3.78 -12.83 -14.64
C LYS A 122 4.12 -11.47 -14.04
N VAL A 123 5.33 -11.34 -13.51
CA VAL A 123 5.83 -10.03 -13.08
C VAL A 123 5.93 -9.14 -14.32
N TRP A 124 5.36 -7.95 -14.24
CA TRP A 124 5.50 -6.92 -15.26
C TRP A 124 6.64 -5.99 -14.86
N GLY A 125 7.60 -5.80 -15.76
CA GLY A 125 8.84 -5.10 -15.45
C GLY A 125 9.64 -5.81 -14.36
N SER A 126 10.25 -5.03 -13.48
CA SER A 126 10.99 -5.52 -12.31
C SER A 126 10.28 -5.07 -11.03
N PRO A 127 10.21 -5.94 -10.00
CA PRO A 127 9.72 -5.49 -8.70
C PRO A 127 10.66 -4.42 -8.16
N ALA A 128 10.09 -3.38 -7.56
CA ALA A 128 10.86 -2.32 -6.93
C ALA A 128 10.98 -2.62 -5.43
N LEU A 129 12.21 -2.76 -4.95
CA LEU A 129 12.50 -3.03 -3.55
C LEU A 129 13.49 -1.99 -3.02
N ARG A 130 13.23 -1.45 -1.84
CA ARG A 130 14.12 -0.52 -1.14
C ARG A 130 14.24 -0.90 0.33
N TYR A 131 15.47 -0.91 0.80
CA TYR A 131 15.85 -1.09 2.19
C TYR A 131 16.34 0.26 2.70
N ASN A 132 15.70 0.79 3.74
CA ASN A 132 15.95 2.14 4.21
C ASN A 132 16.31 2.12 5.69
N VAL A 133 17.28 2.95 6.06
CA VAL A 133 17.56 3.28 7.46
C VAL A 133 17.10 4.70 7.69
N LEU A 134 16.20 4.87 8.65
CA LEU A 134 15.55 6.13 8.94
C LEU A 134 15.97 6.59 10.34
N LEU A 135 16.64 7.72 10.40
CA LEU A 135 17.01 8.38 11.65
C LEU A 135 17.11 9.90 11.45
N PRO A 136 16.89 10.70 12.50
CA PRO A 136 16.96 12.15 12.38
C PRO A 136 18.43 12.61 12.30
N PHE A 137 18.85 13.07 11.12
CA PHE A 137 20.27 13.38 10.85
C PHE A 137 20.80 14.51 11.72
N ARG A 138 19.95 15.39 12.24
CA ARG A 138 20.36 16.50 13.11
C ARG A 138 21.05 16.06 14.41
N TYR A 139 20.86 14.81 14.84
CA TYR A 139 21.48 14.29 16.06
C TYR A 139 22.78 13.52 15.80
N VAL A 140 23.16 13.28 14.54
CA VAL A 140 24.42 12.61 14.24
C VAL A 140 25.54 13.64 14.21
N GLU A 141 26.31 13.70 15.31
CA GLU A 141 27.42 14.64 15.49
C GLU A 141 28.55 14.39 14.48
N ASP A 142 28.91 13.12 14.29
CA ASP A 142 29.93 12.72 13.30
C ASP A 142 29.27 12.41 11.94
N ARG A 143 29.33 13.38 11.04
CA ARG A 143 28.78 13.25 9.69
C ARG A 143 29.50 12.18 8.85
N SER A 144 30.75 11.84 9.15
CA SER A 144 31.49 10.82 8.40
C SER A 144 30.85 9.43 8.50
N VAL A 145 30.17 9.14 9.62
CA VAL A 145 29.38 7.93 9.81
C VAL A 145 28.24 7.85 8.78
N LEU A 146 27.56 8.97 8.50
CA LEU A 146 26.50 9.01 7.48
C LEU A 146 27.06 8.78 6.07
N ASP A 147 28.19 9.42 5.75
CA ASP A 147 28.80 9.32 4.42
C ASP A 147 29.30 7.92 4.10
N SER A 148 29.72 7.16 5.11
CA SER A 148 30.15 5.76 4.96
C SER A 148 29.03 4.83 4.45
N ILE A 149 27.77 5.20 4.68
CA ILE A 149 26.58 4.40 4.32
C ILE A 149 25.81 5.05 3.17
N ARG A 150 25.88 6.37 3.00
CA ARG A 150 25.19 7.05 1.92
C ARG A 150 25.59 6.53 0.52
N ASN A 151 26.80 6.00 0.39
CA ASN A 151 27.30 5.38 -0.84
C ASN A 151 27.04 3.87 -0.94
N ASP A 152 26.26 3.30 -0.03
CA ASP A 152 25.92 1.88 -0.01
C ASP A 152 24.84 1.57 -1.04
N SER A 153 25.07 0.55 -1.88
CA SER A 153 24.11 0.12 -2.88
C SER A 153 22.97 -0.73 -2.31
N LEU A 154 23.12 -1.28 -1.09
CA LEU A 154 22.15 -2.20 -0.48
C LEU A 154 21.18 -1.50 0.49
N ILE A 155 21.58 -0.37 1.09
CA ILE A 155 20.73 0.37 2.03
C ILE A 155 20.70 1.86 1.71
N HIS A 156 19.53 2.47 1.82
CA HIS A 156 19.33 3.90 1.67
C HIS A 156 19.26 4.55 3.04
N LEU A 157 20.24 5.39 3.36
CA LEU A 157 20.20 6.21 4.56
C LEU A 157 19.34 7.44 4.30
N VAL A 158 18.28 7.60 5.08
CA VAL A 158 17.27 8.65 4.88
C VAL A 158 17.07 9.41 6.19
N ASP A 159 17.07 10.74 6.09
CA ASP A 159 16.71 11.60 7.20
C ASP A 159 15.22 11.45 7.50
N SER A 160 14.88 11.13 8.75
CA SER A 160 13.46 11.10 9.16
C SER A 160 12.86 12.49 9.33
N GLU A 161 13.67 13.55 9.25
CA GLU A 161 13.25 14.96 9.31
C GLU A 161 12.49 15.29 10.60
N ALA A 162 12.76 14.56 11.69
CA ALA A 162 12.11 14.83 12.97
C ALA A 162 12.42 16.27 13.43
N ASP A 163 11.38 17.05 13.71
CA ASP A 163 11.44 18.46 14.08
C ASP A 163 11.40 18.66 15.60
N ARG A 164 10.94 17.67 16.36
CA ARG A 164 10.80 17.70 17.83
C ARG A 164 11.76 16.77 18.55
N ASP A 165 12.20 17.17 19.75
CA ASP A 165 13.12 16.41 20.61
C ASP A 165 12.43 15.26 21.37
N GLU A 166 11.14 15.03 21.15
CA GLU A 166 10.38 13.97 21.79
C GLU A 166 10.60 12.63 21.06
N TYR A 167 11.02 11.60 21.80
CA TYR A 167 11.32 10.27 21.25
C TYR A 167 10.16 9.70 20.39
N THR A 168 8.93 9.79 20.89
CA THR A 168 7.71 9.37 20.18
C THR A 168 7.53 10.12 18.85
N GLN A 169 7.80 11.42 18.81
CA GLN A 169 7.69 12.21 17.57
C GLN A 169 8.77 11.85 16.55
N MET A 170 9.99 11.53 17.01
CA MET A 170 11.05 11.03 16.13
C MET A 170 10.66 9.70 15.48
N ARG A 171 10.03 8.81 16.25
CA ARG A 171 9.49 7.55 15.73
C ARG A 171 8.43 7.83 14.67
N ILE A 172 7.39 8.61 15.00
CA ILE A 172 6.32 8.99 14.06
C ILE A 172 6.90 9.58 12.76
N SER A 173 7.93 10.44 12.85
CA SER A 173 8.57 11.05 11.68
C SER A 173 9.24 10.01 10.77
N ALA A 174 9.88 8.98 11.35
CA ALA A 174 10.42 7.86 10.56
C ALA A 174 9.32 7.08 9.83
N VAL A 175 8.18 6.83 10.48
CA VAL A 175 7.01 6.17 9.86
C VAL A 175 6.49 6.97 8.67
N ARG A 176 6.30 8.27 8.87
CA ARG A 176 5.86 9.21 7.83
C ARG A 176 6.77 9.17 6.63
N LYS A 177 8.07 9.23 6.89
CA LYS A 177 9.08 9.16 5.83
C LYS A 177 9.06 7.83 5.10
N ALA A 178 8.85 6.72 5.80
CA ALA A 178 8.64 5.41 5.17
C ALA A 178 7.40 5.38 4.26
N HIS A 179 6.27 5.97 4.70
CA HIS A 179 5.08 6.10 3.86
C HIS A 179 5.34 6.96 2.62
N GLU A 180 6.08 8.07 2.76
CA GLU A 180 6.49 8.92 1.64
C GLU A 180 7.31 8.12 0.61
N ILE A 181 8.31 7.35 1.06
CA ILE A 181 9.13 6.48 0.20
C ILE A 181 8.25 5.46 -0.51
N THR A 182 7.29 4.84 0.19
CA THR A 182 6.32 3.91 -0.41
C THR A 182 5.46 4.58 -1.47
N ARG A 183 4.97 5.80 -1.22
CA ARG A 183 4.21 6.58 -2.19
C ARG A 183 5.03 6.91 -3.42
N GLN A 184 6.28 7.36 -3.25
CA GLN A 184 7.21 7.66 -4.36
C GLN A 184 7.50 6.41 -5.20
N LEU A 185 7.79 5.28 -4.56
CA LEU A 185 8.10 4.03 -5.22
C LEU A 185 6.89 3.49 -5.99
N ARG A 186 5.69 3.60 -5.41
CA ARG A 186 4.41 3.30 -6.05
C ARG A 186 4.15 4.21 -7.26
N GLY A 187 4.29 5.51 -7.08
CA GLY A 187 4.09 6.52 -8.13
C GLY A 187 5.01 6.27 -9.33
N GLY A 188 6.31 6.04 -9.08
CA GLY A 188 7.27 5.72 -10.14
C GLY A 188 6.92 4.45 -10.92
N LEU A 189 6.35 3.43 -10.27
CA LEU A 189 5.88 2.21 -10.93
C LEU A 189 4.63 2.47 -11.79
N PHE A 190 3.70 3.30 -11.30
CA PHE A 190 2.50 3.69 -12.04
C PHE A 190 2.82 4.58 -13.24
N SER A 191 3.75 5.53 -13.11
CA SER A 191 4.20 6.35 -14.24
C SER A 191 4.81 5.49 -15.35
N GLN A 192 5.66 4.51 -14.98
CA GLN A 192 6.22 3.56 -15.96
C GLN A 192 5.15 2.71 -16.64
N TRP A 193 4.16 2.24 -15.88
CA TRP A 193 3.06 1.46 -16.45
C TRP A 193 2.20 2.31 -17.38
N LYS A 194 1.86 3.53 -16.96
CA LYS A 194 1.09 4.50 -17.75
C LYS A 194 1.76 4.78 -19.09
N GLU A 195 3.08 4.99 -19.09
CA GLU A 195 3.86 5.27 -20.30
C GLU A 195 3.84 4.10 -21.30
N LYS A 196 4.01 2.87 -20.80
CA LYS A 196 4.19 1.67 -21.62
C LYS A 196 2.87 1.01 -22.04
N GLU A 197 1.90 0.93 -21.13
CA GLU A 197 0.67 0.15 -21.27
C GLU A 197 -0.59 1.00 -21.16
N GLY A 198 -0.54 2.10 -20.40
CA GLY A 198 -1.71 2.91 -20.03
C GLY A 198 -2.44 3.61 -21.19
N LYS A 199 -1.88 3.57 -22.41
CA LYS A 199 -2.53 4.12 -23.62
C LYS A 199 -3.66 3.23 -24.15
N ASP A 200 -3.63 1.92 -23.86
CA ASP A 200 -4.70 1.00 -24.24
C ASP A 200 -5.77 0.94 -23.14
N LEU A 201 -6.86 1.69 -23.33
CA LEU A 201 -7.96 1.78 -22.37
C LEU A 201 -8.68 0.45 -22.13
N SER A 202 -8.50 -0.55 -23.00
CA SER A 202 -9.06 -1.89 -22.77
C SER A 202 -8.31 -2.64 -21.66
N GLN A 203 -7.07 -2.26 -21.37
CA GLN A 203 -6.20 -2.89 -20.38
C GLN A 203 -6.25 -2.13 -19.07
N VAL A 204 -6.83 -2.75 -18.07
CA VAL A 204 -7.09 -2.11 -16.79
C VAL A 204 -6.04 -2.50 -15.76
N MET A 205 -5.54 -1.50 -15.02
CA MET A 205 -4.74 -1.67 -13.81
C MET A 205 -5.63 -1.66 -12.57
N VAL A 206 -5.46 -2.66 -11.70
CA VAL A 206 -6.11 -2.73 -10.39
C VAL A 206 -5.05 -2.62 -9.30
N ALA A 207 -4.97 -1.48 -8.64
CA ALA A 207 -4.01 -1.21 -7.58
C ALA A 207 -4.58 -1.45 -6.19
N ASP A 208 -3.84 -2.16 -5.32
CA ASP A 208 -4.11 -2.18 -3.88
C ASP A 208 -3.68 -0.86 -3.25
N GLY A 209 -4.57 -0.30 -2.44
CA GLY A 209 -4.39 0.98 -1.74
C GLY A 209 -5.25 2.10 -2.30
N MET A 210 -5.15 3.26 -1.64
CA MET A 210 -5.84 4.49 -2.02
C MET A 210 -5.10 5.22 -3.14
N ILE A 211 -5.82 6.01 -3.94
CA ILE A 211 -5.23 6.90 -4.97
C ILE A 211 -5.65 8.36 -4.78
N GLU A 212 -6.42 8.64 -3.74
CA GLU A 212 -6.87 9.97 -3.36
C GLU A 212 -5.67 10.90 -3.14
N ASP A 213 -4.57 10.37 -2.62
CA ASP A 213 -3.31 11.09 -2.41
C ASP A 213 -2.43 11.19 -3.66
N LEU A 214 -2.75 10.53 -4.77
CA LEU A 214 -1.96 10.62 -6.00
C LEU A 214 -2.50 11.71 -6.92
N PRO A 215 -1.64 12.49 -7.59
CA PRO A 215 -2.11 13.54 -8.47
C PRO A 215 -2.77 12.92 -9.70
N ASN A 216 -3.84 13.56 -10.20
CA ASN A 216 -4.54 13.08 -11.39
C ASN A 216 -3.62 12.92 -12.62
N SER A 217 -2.54 13.72 -12.71
CA SER A 217 -1.53 13.61 -13.77
C SER A 217 -0.83 12.26 -13.81
N ASP A 218 -0.76 11.54 -12.69
CA ASP A 218 -0.07 10.25 -12.58
C ASP A 218 -0.99 9.07 -12.89
N LEU A 219 -2.29 9.34 -13.03
CA LEU A 219 -3.32 8.33 -13.20
C LEU A 219 -3.95 8.41 -14.59
N THR A 220 -4.74 7.39 -14.94
CA THR A 220 -5.43 7.24 -16.23
C THR A 220 -6.81 6.65 -16.02
N ASP A 221 -7.70 6.77 -17.00
CA ASP A 221 -9.07 6.27 -16.87
C ASP A 221 -9.13 4.74 -16.80
N ASN A 222 -8.12 4.00 -17.26
CA ASN A 222 -8.03 2.55 -17.08
C ASN A 222 -7.38 2.14 -15.74
N PHE A 223 -7.34 3.05 -14.76
CA PHE A 223 -6.84 2.79 -13.41
C PHE A 223 -7.98 2.59 -12.42
N ILE A 224 -7.91 1.51 -11.62
CA ILE A 224 -8.80 1.24 -10.50
C ILE A 224 -7.96 1.09 -9.25
N ALA A 225 -8.32 1.79 -8.19
CA ALA A 225 -7.79 1.56 -6.86
C ALA A 225 -8.78 0.77 -6.02
N THR A 226 -8.28 -0.18 -5.23
CA THR A 226 -9.09 -0.91 -4.26
C THR A 226 -8.47 -0.84 -2.89
N SER A 227 -9.26 -0.54 -1.86
CA SER A 227 -8.79 -0.36 -0.50
C SER A 227 -9.62 -1.17 0.50
N ARG A 228 -8.90 -1.81 1.43
CA ARG A 228 -9.47 -2.69 2.46
C ARG A 228 -9.97 -1.93 3.69
N THR A 229 -9.68 -0.62 3.75
CA THR A 229 -10.21 0.25 4.80
C THR A 229 -11.63 0.69 4.47
N VAL A 230 -12.47 0.69 5.50
CA VAL A 230 -13.83 1.26 5.45
C VAL A 230 -13.87 2.69 5.96
N TYR A 231 -12.70 3.28 6.24
CA TYR A 231 -12.62 4.65 6.72
C TYR A 231 -13.21 5.61 5.69
N VAL A 232 -14.09 6.46 6.19
CA VAL A 232 -14.62 7.64 5.53
C VAL A 232 -14.37 8.82 6.47
N PRO A 233 -14.00 10.01 5.97
CA PRO A 233 -13.85 11.20 6.81
C PRO A 233 -15.09 11.44 7.68
N TRP A 234 -14.87 11.89 8.93
CA TRP A 234 -15.93 12.05 9.95
C TRP A 234 -17.11 12.91 9.51
N GLN A 235 -16.89 13.85 8.59
CA GLN A 235 -17.92 14.72 8.02
C GLN A 235 -19.01 13.98 7.21
N ASN A 236 -18.86 12.67 7.01
CA ASN A 236 -19.73 11.83 6.20
C ASN A 236 -20.31 10.64 7.00
N SER A 237 -20.56 10.80 8.30
CA SER A 237 -21.04 9.72 9.19
C SER A 237 -22.32 9.02 8.70
N GLU A 238 -23.27 9.77 8.12
CA GLU A 238 -24.50 9.21 7.55
C GLU A 238 -24.22 8.29 6.35
N LEU A 239 -23.21 8.62 5.54
CA LEU A 239 -22.79 7.75 4.44
C LEU A 239 -22.21 6.45 4.99
N VAL A 240 -21.44 6.48 6.08
CA VAL A 240 -20.85 5.26 6.67
C VAL A 240 -21.92 4.22 7.01
N GLU A 241 -23.02 4.62 7.65
CA GLU A 241 -24.10 3.69 8.03
C GLU A 241 -24.71 2.98 6.82
N SER A 242 -24.98 3.72 5.74
CA SER A 242 -25.52 3.14 4.50
C SER A 242 -24.56 2.10 3.90
N GLN A 243 -23.25 2.34 3.92
CA GLN A 243 -22.27 1.42 3.35
C GLN A 243 -22.13 0.14 4.19
N LEU A 244 -22.27 0.25 5.51
CA LEU A 244 -22.20 -0.89 6.43
C LEU A 244 -23.34 -1.90 6.25
N THR A 245 -24.44 -1.51 5.57
CA THR A 245 -25.61 -2.37 5.33
C THR A 245 -25.67 -2.98 3.93
N ILE A 246 -24.70 -2.69 3.05
CA ILE A 246 -24.67 -3.21 1.67
C ILE A 246 -24.80 -4.74 1.67
N PRO A 247 -25.75 -5.34 0.94
CA PRO A 247 -25.87 -6.80 0.88
C PRO A 247 -24.71 -7.48 0.14
N ALA A 248 -24.51 -8.77 0.38
CA ALA A 248 -23.49 -9.56 -0.30
C ALA A 248 -23.58 -9.44 -1.84
N TYR A 249 -22.42 -9.22 -2.46
CA TYR A 249 -22.21 -9.11 -3.90
C TYR A 249 -22.95 -7.93 -4.54
N ARG A 250 -23.22 -6.88 -3.75
CA ARG A 250 -23.76 -5.60 -4.22
C ARG A 250 -22.77 -4.48 -3.94
N ARG A 251 -23.01 -3.33 -4.56
CA ARG A 251 -22.31 -2.09 -4.24
C ARG A 251 -23.24 -1.08 -3.57
N GLY A 252 -22.65 -0.11 -2.88
CA GLY A 252 -23.32 1.08 -2.38
C GLY A 252 -23.34 2.20 -3.42
N GLU A 253 -23.71 3.38 -2.96
CA GLU A 253 -23.73 4.62 -3.74
C GLU A 253 -22.33 5.01 -4.22
N VAL A 254 -22.28 5.65 -5.39
CA VAL A 254 -21.04 6.26 -5.90
C VAL A 254 -20.94 7.66 -5.33
N MET A 255 -19.83 7.94 -4.67
CA MET A 255 -19.51 9.21 -4.05
C MET A 255 -18.43 9.90 -4.86
N LYS A 256 -18.58 11.21 -5.07
CA LYS A 256 -17.54 12.04 -5.66
C LYS A 256 -16.54 12.44 -4.59
N VAL A 257 -15.26 12.28 -4.86
CA VAL A 257 -14.18 12.75 -3.98
C VAL A 257 -13.93 14.20 -4.33
N THR A 258 -14.30 15.12 -3.45
CA THR A 258 -13.99 16.53 -3.57
C THR A 258 -12.72 16.82 -2.77
N ASP A 259 -11.61 16.91 -3.49
CA ASP A 259 -10.38 17.45 -2.95
C ASP A 259 -10.44 18.98 -2.98
N THR A 260 -9.93 19.63 -1.94
CA THR A 260 -9.85 21.10 -1.89
C THR A 260 -8.68 21.66 -2.71
N THR A 261 -7.79 20.81 -3.23
CA THR A 261 -6.50 21.22 -3.79
C THR A 261 -6.28 20.93 -5.27
N GLU A 262 -7.08 20.05 -5.90
CA GLU A 262 -6.88 19.68 -7.31
C GLU A 262 -7.95 20.27 -8.23
N SER A 263 -7.52 21.13 -9.17
CA SER A 263 -8.32 21.62 -10.29
C SER A 263 -7.87 20.89 -11.56
N GLY A 264 -8.53 19.78 -11.90
CA GLY A 264 -8.23 19.00 -13.11
C GLY A 264 -9.50 18.59 -13.86
N PRO A 265 -9.40 18.18 -15.14
CA PRO A 265 -10.56 17.79 -15.94
C PRO A 265 -11.27 16.54 -15.41
N ASN A 266 -10.54 15.63 -14.74
CA ASN A 266 -11.09 14.34 -14.33
C ASN A 266 -11.34 14.31 -12.83
N ASN A 267 -12.47 13.72 -12.42
CA ASN A 267 -12.87 13.64 -11.03
C ASN A 267 -12.60 12.23 -10.48
N LYS A 268 -12.26 12.15 -9.19
CA LYS A 268 -12.15 10.88 -8.48
C LYS A 268 -13.53 10.48 -7.93
N TYR A 269 -13.90 9.23 -8.12
CA TYR A 269 -15.17 8.66 -7.65
C TYR A 269 -14.89 7.41 -6.84
N THR A 270 -15.60 7.21 -5.74
CA THR A 270 -15.41 6.09 -4.83
C THR A 270 -16.72 5.46 -4.39
N TRP A 271 -16.73 4.15 -4.18
CA TRP A 271 -17.88 3.40 -3.66
C TRP A 271 -17.42 2.15 -2.91
N PHE A 272 -18.34 1.51 -2.20
CA PHE A 272 -18.08 0.24 -1.54
C PHE A 272 -18.76 -0.91 -2.27
N THR A 273 -18.10 -2.05 -2.32
CA THR A 273 -18.68 -3.31 -2.81
C THR A 273 -18.53 -4.37 -1.73
N ARG A 274 -19.62 -5.07 -1.37
CA ARG A 274 -19.53 -6.20 -0.45
C ARG A 274 -19.18 -7.47 -1.21
N MET A 275 -17.94 -7.89 -1.09
CA MET A 275 -17.35 -9.02 -1.79
C MET A 275 -17.77 -10.37 -1.21
N ARG A 276 -18.05 -10.41 0.09
CA ARG A 276 -18.38 -11.62 0.86
C ARG A 276 -19.26 -11.25 2.05
N MET A 277 -19.96 -12.23 2.59
CA MET A 277 -20.73 -12.08 3.82
C MET A 277 -20.67 -13.37 4.62
N LYS A 278 -20.62 -13.25 5.95
CA LYS A 278 -20.61 -14.38 6.88
C LYS A 278 -21.59 -14.05 8.02
N SER A 279 -22.32 -15.05 8.50
CA SER A 279 -23.16 -14.86 9.70
C SER A 279 -22.28 -14.46 10.89
N GLN A 280 -22.74 -13.52 11.71
CA GLN A 280 -22.05 -13.02 12.91
C GLN A 280 -20.70 -12.34 12.66
N SER A 281 -20.40 -11.92 11.42
CA SER A 281 -19.24 -11.06 11.16
C SER A 281 -19.54 -9.59 11.47
N GLY A 282 -18.50 -8.80 11.74
CA GLY A 282 -18.62 -7.34 11.86
C GLY A 282 -19.21 -6.69 10.60
N PRO A 283 -19.80 -5.49 10.73
CA PRO A 283 -20.47 -4.81 9.62
C PRO A 283 -19.54 -4.51 8.44
N GLU A 284 -18.24 -4.32 8.69
CA GLU A 284 -17.20 -4.07 7.69
C GLU A 284 -16.76 -5.31 6.91
N PHE A 285 -17.20 -6.50 7.31
CA PHE A 285 -16.75 -7.76 6.72
C PHE A 285 -17.07 -7.84 5.23
N GLY A 286 -16.04 -8.06 4.43
CA GLY A 286 -16.14 -8.16 2.98
C GLY A 286 -16.39 -6.83 2.26
N LEU A 287 -16.39 -5.68 2.94
CA LEU A 287 -16.47 -4.38 2.28
C LEU A 287 -15.12 -3.98 1.67
N LEU A 288 -15.11 -3.81 0.36
CA LEU A 288 -13.99 -3.32 -0.43
C LEU A 288 -14.34 -1.94 -0.98
N ARG A 289 -13.54 -0.92 -0.66
CA ARG A 289 -13.66 0.41 -1.27
C ARG A 289 -12.98 0.38 -2.64
N THR A 290 -13.62 0.95 -3.64
CA THR A 290 -13.08 1.10 -5.00
C THR A 290 -13.06 2.57 -5.36
N THR A 291 -11.96 3.06 -5.91
CA THR A 291 -11.82 4.45 -6.38
C THR A 291 -11.33 4.45 -7.83
N ILE A 292 -11.92 5.29 -8.67
CA ILE A 292 -11.55 5.46 -10.07
C ILE A 292 -11.44 6.96 -10.40
N ILE A 293 -10.86 7.23 -11.57
CA ILE A 293 -10.97 8.53 -12.22
C ILE A 293 -11.93 8.41 -13.40
N ALA A 294 -12.83 9.37 -13.54
CA ALA A 294 -13.79 9.45 -14.63
C ALA A 294 -14.03 10.90 -15.07
N ASP A 295 -14.40 11.06 -16.33
CA ASP A 295 -14.63 12.38 -16.96
C ASP A 295 -16.00 12.96 -16.60
N SER A 296 -16.96 12.11 -16.19
CA SER A 296 -18.31 12.53 -15.84
C SER A 296 -18.94 11.62 -14.78
N ASP A 297 -19.97 12.12 -14.10
CA ASP A 297 -20.73 11.35 -13.11
C ASP A 297 -21.40 10.11 -13.76
N GLN A 298 -21.85 10.22 -15.01
CA GLN A 298 -22.47 9.11 -15.74
C GLN A 298 -21.44 8.02 -16.09
N ASP A 299 -20.25 8.39 -16.57
CA ASP A 299 -19.15 7.45 -16.82
C ASP A 299 -18.77 6.71 -15.51
N ALA A 300 -18.67 7.44 -14.41
CA ALA A 300 -18.37 6.86 -13.10
C ALA A 300 -19.40 5.80 -12.67
N LEU A 301 -20.69 6.05 -12.88
CA LEU A 301 -21.77 5.12 -12.53
C LEU A 301 -21.76 3.83 -13.37
N GLU A 302 -21.57 3.96 -14.68
CA GLU A 302 -21.48 2.81 -15.59
C GLU A 302 -20.30 1.93 -15.24
N ARG A 303 -19.15 2.55 -15.02
CA ARG A 303 -17.91 1.87 -14.65
C ARG A 303 -17.97 1.26 -13.26
N ALA A 304 -18.64 1.90 -12.30
CA ALA A 304 -18.80 1.33 -10.96
C ALA A 304 -19.50 -0.03 -10.98
N ASN A 305 -20.56 -0.19 -11.78
CA ASN A 305 -21.24 -1.47 -11.94
C ASN A 305 -20.34 -2.54 -12.58
N ALA A 306 -19.65 -2.17 -13.67
CA ALA A 306 -18.79 -3.09 -14.39
C ALA A 306 -17.60 -3.55 -13.54
N PHE A 307 -16.95 -2.62 -12.84
CA PHE A 307 -15.83 -2.92 -11.96
C PHE A 307 -16.24 -3.69 -10.71
N SER A 308 -17.37 -3.36 -10.07
CA SER A 308 -17.87 -4.18 -8.96
C SER A 308 -18.16 -5.62 -9.40
N SER A 309 -18.72 -5.80 -10.60
CA SER A 309 -18.92 -7.13 -11.19
C SER A 309 -17.60 -7.88 -11.41
N CYS A 310 -16.60 -7.22 -12.02
CA CYS A 310 -15.26 -7.79 -12.17
C CYS A 310 -14.67 -8.21 -10.82
N LEU A 311 -14.63 -7.30 -9.85
CA LEU A 311 -13.96 -7.51 -8.56
C LEU A 311 -14.63 -8.67 -7.82
N VAL A 312 -15.96 -8.74 -7.80
CA VAL A 312 -16.69 -9.88 -7.24
C VAL A 312 -16.23 -11.18 -7.89
N ALA A 313 -16.08 -11.25 -9.21
CA ALA A 313 -15.56 -12.43 -9.90
C ALA A 313 -14.10 -12.76 -9.50
N GLU A 314 -13.24 -11.75 -9.36
CA GLU A 314 -11.82 -11.88 -8.98
C GLU A 314 -11.58 -12.32 -7.52
N ARG A 315 -12.63 -12.42 -6.70
CA ARG A 315 -12.50 -12.83 -5.29
C ARG A 315 -12.00 -14.27 -5.13
N LEU A 316 -12.27 -15.14 -6.10
CA LEU A 316 -11.92 -16.56 -6.03
C LEU A 316 -10.54 -16.81 -6.67
N PRO A 317 -9.76 -17.78 -6.17
CA PRO A 317 -10.03 -18.70 -5.05
C PRO A 317 -9.59 -18.19 -3.67
N VAL A 318 -9.61 -16.88 -3.36
CA VAL A 318 -9.17 -16.40 -2.04
C VAL A 318 -10.13 -16.85 -0.94
N THR A 319 -9.58 -17.57 0.03
CA THR A 319 -10.26 -18.08 1.22
C THR A 319 -9.41 -17.84 2.47
N TYR A 320 -10.03 -18.02 3.64
CA TYR A 320 -9.33 -18.18 4.91
C TYR A 320 -8.28 -19.31 4.80
N PRO A 321 -7.09 -19.20 5.43
CA PRO A 321 -6.67 -18.24 6.46
C PRO A 321 -5.90 -17.01 5.96
N ALA A 322 -6.05 -16.60 4.69
CA ALA A 322 -5.36 -15.40 4.22
C ALA A 322 -5.80 -14.13 5.01
N ASP A 323 -4.85 -13.24 5.29
CA ASP A 323 -5.14 -11.98 5.97
C ASP A 323 -6.09 -11.10 5.16
N ASN A 324 -7.13 -10.57 5.81
CA ASN A 324 -8.20 -9.82 5.16
C ASN A 324 -8.83 -10.56 3.96
N TRP A 325 -8.86 -11.90 3.99
CA TRP A 325 -9.40 -12.72 2.89
C TRP A 325 -10.82 -12.30 2.49
N ASP A 326 -11.58 -11.75 3.42
CA ASP A 326 -12.95 -11.28 3.21
C ASP A 326 -13.02 -10.15 2.17
N LYS A 327 -11.99 -9.29 2.14
CA LYS A 327 -11.87 -8.11 1.26
C LYS A 327 -10.88 -8.30 0.10
N LEU A 328 -10.12 -9.40 0.11
CA LEU A 328 -9.04 -9.64 -0.85
C LEU A 328 -9.56 -10.27 -2.16
N ILE A 329 -9.00 -9.81 -3.29
CA ILE A 329 -9.10 -10.45 -4.60
C ILE A 329 -7.87 -11.31 -4.89
N PHE A 330 -8.04 -12.36 -5.69
CA PHE A 330 -6.98 -13.33 -5.95
C PHE A 330 -5.70 -12.74 -6.54
N PRO A 331 -5.76 -11.84 -7.54
CA PRO A 331 -4.54 -11.23 -8.08
C PRO A 331 -3.74 -10.44 -7.04
N HIS A 332 -4.40 -9.73 -6.12
CA HIS A 332 -3.72 -9.01 -5.04
C HIS A 332 -3.15 -9.95 -3.99
N LYS A 333 -3.79 -11.09 -3.72
CA LYS A 333 -3.18 -12.15 -2.91
C LYS A 333 -1.87 -12.63 -3.54
N LEU A 334 -1.85 -12.90 -4.85
CA LEU A 334 -0.63 -13.32 -5.54
C LEU A 334 0.46 -12.25 -5.48
N CYS A 335 0.10 -10.96 -5.65
CA CYS A 335 1.05 -9.86 -5.46
C CYS A 335 1.62 -9.86 -4.04
N ASN A 336 0.78 -10.12 -3.03
CA ASN A 336 1.21 -10.19 -1.63
C ASN A 336 2.17 -11.35 -1.40
N ASP A 337 1.79 -12.56 -1.81
CA ASP A 337 2.61 -13.77 -1.64
C ASP A 337 3.99 -13.59 -2.30
N PHE A 338 4.04 -12.96 -3.48
CA PHE A 338 5.28 -12.66 -4.17
C PHE A 338 6.14 -11.65 -3.40
N LEU A 339 5.59 -10.51 -2.99
CA LEU A 339 6.32 -9.52 -2.18
C LEU A 339 6.84 -10.13 -0.87
N GLU A 340 6.00 -10.90 -0.19
CA GLU A 340 6.34 -11.62 1.04
C GLU A 340 7.50 -12.60 0.86
N SER A 341 7.61 -13.26 -0.29
CA SER A 341 8.74 -14.15 -0.59
C SER A 341 10.07 -13.43 -0.82
N MET A 342 10.05 -12.14 -1.16
CA MET A 342 11.26 -11.36 -1.48
C MET A 342 11.84 -10.59 -0.29
N ILE A 343 11.08 -10.44 0.79
CA ILE A 343 11.44 -9.56 1.89
C ILE A 343 11.59 -10.34 3.20
N PRO A 344 12.55 -9.96 4.07
CA PRO A 344 12.64 -10.51 5.42
C PRO A 344 11.34 -10.35 6.21
N THR A 345 10.97 -11.40 6.95
CA THR A 345 9.83 -11.33 7.88
C THR A 345 10.16 -10.41 9.05
N GLN A 346 9.12 -9.86 9.71
CA GLN A 346 9.32 -9.09 10.94
C GLN A 346 10.05 -9.92 12.01
N THR A 347 9.70 -11.20 12.13
CA THR A 347 10.37 -12.13 13.04
C THR A 347 11.85 -12.28 12.73
N THR A 348 12.21 -12.35 11.44
CA THR A 348 13.61 -12.41 10.99
C THR A 348 14.40 -11.17 11.42
N VAL A 349 13.84 -9.97 11.17
CA VAL A 349 14.49 -8.70 11.54
C VAL A 349 14.63 -8.59 13.06
N LYS A 350 13.55 -8.81 13.82
CA LYS A 350 13.59 -8.78 15.29
C LYS A 350 14.59 -9.77 15.86
N SER A 351 14.58 -11.00 15.37
CA SER A 351 15.49 -12.05 15.85
C SER A 351 16.96 -11.71 15.58
N TYR A 352 17.25 -11.01 14.47
CA TYR A 352 18.59 -10.57 14.15
C TYR A 352 19.11 -9.55 15.19
N PHE A 353 18.33 -8.50 15.45
CA PHE A 353 18.72 -7.43 16.38
C PHE A 353 18.54 -7.82 17.86
N ALA A 354 17.77 -8.86 18.19
CA ALA A 354 17.61 -9.32 19.57
C ALA A 354 18.74 -10.24 20.05
N ARG A 355 19.51 -10.83 19.11
CA ARG A 355 20.59 -11.80 19.40
C ARG A 355 21.98 -11.19 19.48
N MET A 356 22.13 -9.95 19.00
CA MET A 356 23.38 -9.19 18.97
C MET A 356 23.34 -8.17 20.09
#